data_AF-A0A447RYR0-F1
#
_entry.id   AF-A0A447RYR0-F1
#
_cell.length_a   1.000
_cell.length_b   1.000
_cell.length_c   1.000
_cell.angle_alpha   90.00
_cell.angle_beta   90.00
_cell.angle_gamma   90.00
#
_symmetry.space_group_name_H-M   'P 1'
#
loop_
_entity.id
_entity.type
_entity.pdbx_description
1 polymer ?
#
loop_
_entity_poly.entity_id
_entity_poly.type
_entity_poly.pdbx_seq_one_letter_code
_entity_poly.pdbx_strand_id
1 'polypeptide(L)'
;MKDYIAVDWGSTQLRGWLIRNGQCVETKQLPMGITRLNGRSPADVFAEHLAPWRGAQALPVLMAGMIGSDAGWQAVPYLDCPTAIDAPGRQLCAVAEGVWIIPGLKIEQDGDFNVMRGEETQLLGAWQLMPAECYVMPGTHCKWVQVVGGGVRHFATAMTGELHHLLMTQSLIGKGLPAQQPDDAAFERGLEKGLAQPSLISELFVARAAGCWEVWRRAQSAITSPGC
;
A
#
# COMPACT_ATOMS: atom_id res chain seq x y z
N MET A 1 -8.87 21.30 -16.19
CA MET A 1 -8.86 20.17 -15.24
C MET A 1 -9.28 20.69 -13.88
N LYS A 2 -9.99 19.92 -13.06
CA LYS A 2 -10.48 20.39 -11.74
C LYS A 2 -9.34 20.39 -10.72
N ASP A 3 -9.33 21.36 -9.83
CA ASP A 3 -8.41 21.45 -8.69
C ASP A 3 -8.88 20.53 -7.56
N TYR A 4 -7.98 19.80 -6.92
CA TYR A 4 -8.32 18.85 -5.85
C TYR A 4 -7.13 18.56 -4.94
N ILE A 5 -7.39 17.86 -3.85
CA ILE A 5 -6.38 17.32 -2.94
C ILE A 5 -6.45 15.79 -3.01
N ALA A 6 -5.32 15.15 -3.30
CA ALA A 6 -5.17 13.70 -3.19
C ALA A 6 -4.50 13.38 -1.86
N VAL A 7 -4.94 12.33 -1.17
CA VAL A 7 -4.38 11.88 0.09
C VAL A 7 -4.18 10.38 0.06
N ASP A 8 -2.99 9.93 0.44
CA ASP A 8 -2.67 8.54 0.73
C ASP A 8 -2.38 8.47 2.23
N TRP A 9 -3.31 7.88 2.96
CA TRP A 9 -3.25 7.84 4.42
C TRP A 9 -3.20 6.40 4.90
N GLY A 10 -1.97 5.88 4.95
CA GLY A 10 -1.66 4.53 5.37
C GLY A 10 -1.56 4.38 6.89
N SER A 11 -1.17 3.18 7.33
CA SER A 11 -1.05 2.86 8.75
C SER A 11 0.01 3.71 9.46
N THR A 12 1.13 4.02 8.81
CA THR A 12 2.28 4.67 9.46
C THR A 12 2.63 6.06 8.91
N GLN A 13 2.09 6.42 7.74
CA GLN A 13 2.40 7.66 7.04
C GLN A 13 1.12 8.29 6.49
N LEU A 14 1.09 9.62 6.47
CA LEU A 14 0.12 10.45 5.76
C LEU A 14 0.87 11.18 4.65
N ARG A 15 0.39 11.05 3.42
CA ARG A 15 0.88 11.81 2.26
C ARG A 15 -0.26 12.56 1.61
N GLY A 16 -0.02 13.80 1.24
CA GLY A 16 -1.00 14.66 0.57
C GLY A 16 -0.39 15.40 -0.60
N TRP A 17 -1.18 15.61 -1.65
CA TRP A 17 -0.80 16.36 -2.85
C TRP A 17 -1.87 17.38 -3.18
N LEU A 18 -1.48 18.64 -3.32
CA LEU A 18 -2.33 19.71 -3.81
C LEU A 18 -2.25 19.79 -5.33
N ILE A 19 -3.35 19.51 -6.01
CA ILE A 19 -3.41 19.53 -7.47
C ILE A 19 -4.12 20.81 -7.95
N ARG A 20 -3.45 21.54 -8.85
CA ARG A 20 -3.97 22.74 -9.53
C ARG A 20 -3.77 22.60 -11.02
N ASN A 21 -4.84 22.77 -11.80
CA ASN A 21 -4.80 22.65 -13.26
C ASN A 21 -4.12 21.35 -13.76
N GLY A 22 -4.27 20.26 -13.00
CA GLY A 22 -3.63 18.96 -13.30
C GLY A 22 -2.17 18.82 -12.89
N GLN A 23 -1.58 19.82 -12.23
CA GLN A 23 -0.21 19.80 -11.73
C GLN A 23 -0.18 19.72 -10.21
N CYS A 24 0.75 18.93 -9.67
CA CYS A 24 1.03 18.94 -8.24
C CYS A 24 1.82 20.20 -7.88
N VAL A 25 1.21 21.09 -7.09
CA VAL A 25 1.83 22.36 -6.69
C VAL A 25 2.36 22.36 -5.26
N GLU A 26 1.90 21.44 -4.42
CA GLU A 26 2.40 21.28 -3.05
C GLU A 26 2.26 19.82 -2.59
N THR A 27 3.18 19.35 -1.74
CA THR A 27 3.19 18.01 -1.17
C THR A 27 3.38 18.04 0.34
N LYS A 28 2.73 17.14 1.06
CA LYS A 28 2.95 16.87 2.48
C LYS A 28 3.28 15.41 2.68
N GLN A 29 4.23 15.15 3.58
CA GLN A 29 4.53 13.81 4.08
C GLN A 29 4.75 13.92 5.58
N LEU A 30 3.91 13.23 6.35
CA LEU A 30 3.88 13.33 7.81
C LEU A 30 3.90 11.92 8.41
N PRO A 31 4.63 11.69 9.52
CA PRO A 31 4.66 10.42 10.24
C PRO A 31 3.38 10.17 11.06
N MET A 32 2.22 10.54 10.51
CA MET A 32 0.90 10.55 11.15
C MET A 32 -0.04 9.56 10.47
N GLY A 33 0.41 8.32 10.28
CA GLY A 33 -0.49 7.26 9.83
C GLY A 33 -1.54 6.88 10.89
N ILE A 34 -2.55 6.12 10.48
CA ILE A 34 -3.69 5.75 11.33
C ILE A 34 -3.28 5.12 12.67
N THR A 35 -2.19 4.35 12.71
CA THR A 35 -1.70 3.72 13.95
C THR A 35 -0.75 4.61 14.76
N ARG A 36 -0.53 5.86 14.33
CA ARG A 36 0.45 6.81 14.90
C ARG A 36 -0.17 8.17 15.25
N LEU A 37 -1.49 8.24 15.40
CA LEU A 37 -2.17 9.50 15.73
C LEU A 37 -2.03 9.93 17.19
N ASN A 38 -1.46 9.08 18.06
CA ASN A 38 -1.15 9.39 19.47
C ASN A 38 -2.34 10.00 20.25
N GLY A 39 -3.53 9.42 20.07
CA GLY A 39 -4.77 9.85 20.73
C GLY A 39 -5.55 10.96 20.02
N ARG A 40 -5.05 11.50 18.90
CA ARG A 40 -5.78 12.45 18.07
C ARG A 40 -6.75 11.73 17.14
N SER A 41 -7.88 12.38 16.82
CA SER A 41 -8.77 11.86 15.78
C SER A 41 -8.22 12.13 14.37
N PRO A 42 -8.54 11.31 13.36
CA PRO A 42 -8.20 11.62 11.97
C PRO A 42 -8.78 12.95 11.49
N ALA A 43 -9.97 13.33 11.99
CA ALA A 43 -10.59 14.62 11.68
C ALA A 43 -9.73 15.81 12.14
N ASP A 44 -9.15 15.75 13.35
CA ASP A 44 -8.29 16.82 13.87
C ASP A 44 -7.00 16.95 13.07
N VAL A 45 -6.40 15.82 12.70
CA VAL A 45 -5.16 15.78 11.90
C VAL A 45 -5.42 16.30 10.48
N PHE A 46 -6.57 15.95 9.90
CA PHE A 46 -7.03 16.50 8.63
C PHE A 46 -7.25 18.02 8.72
N ALA A 47 -7.96 18.49 9.75
CA ALA A 47 -8.25 19.90 9.97
C ALA A 47 -6.98 20.74 10.12
N GLU A 48 -5.96 20.21 10.80
CA GLU A 48 -4.69 20.91 10.98
C GLU A 48 -3.83 20.93 9.71
N HIS A 49 -3.70 19.80 9.01
CA HIS A 49 -2.66 19.64 8.00
C HIS A 49 -3.15 19.69 6.55
N LEU A 50 -4.39 19.29 6.27
CA LEU A 50 -4.92 19.15 4.91
C LEU A 50 -6.05 20.13 4.61
N ALA A 51 -6.90 20.45 5.58
CA ALA A 51 -7.97 21.42 5.41
C ALA A 51 -7.49 22.84 5.01
N PRO A 52 -6.32 23.34 5.44
CA PRO A 52 -5.82 24.65 4.99
C PRO A 52 -5.68 24.75 3.46
N TRP A 53 -5.37 23.64 2.77
CA TRP A 53 -5.29 23.61 1.31
C TRP A 53 -6.64 23.75 0.60
N ARG A 54 -7.75 23.47 1.28
CA ARG A 54 -9.09 23.58 0.70
C ARG A 54 -9.49 25.02 0.45
N GLY A 55 -9.04 25.95 1.31
CA GLY A 55 -9.32 27.37 1.23
C GLY A 55 -10.82 27.70 1.15
N ALA A 56 -11.13 28.94 0.74
CA ALA A 56 -12.51 29.40 0.58
C ALA A 56 -13.29 28.67 -0.54
N GLN A 57 -12.58 28.02 -1.47
CA GLN A 57 -13.18 27.26 -2.57
C GLN A 57 -13.64 25.86 -2.15
N ALA A 58 -13.38 25.45 -0.91
CA ALA A 58 -13.77 24.15 -0.35
C ALA A 58 -13.37 22.98 -1.26
N LEU A 59 -12.10 22.95 -1.69
CA LEU A 59 -11.66 22.03 -2.73
C LEU A 59 -11.91 20.57 -2.39
N PRO A 60 -12.28 19.76 -3.41
CA PRO A 60 -12.51 18.33 -3.24
C PRO A 60 -11.26 17.60 -2.70
N VAL A 61 -11.46 16.68 -1.75
CA VAL A 61 -10.41 15.82 -1.19
C VAL A 61 -10.75 14.37 -1.43
N LEU A 62 -9.85 13.64 -2.08
CA LEU A 62 -9.95 12.19 -2.27
C LEU A 62 -8.87 11.50 -1.43
N MET A 63 -9.28 10.58 -0.56
CA MET A 63 -8.39 9.87 0.35
C MET A 63 -8.40 8.37 0.07
N ALA A 64 -7.23 7.77 -0.08
CA ALA A 64 -7.03 6.34 -0.24
C ALA A 64 -6.28 5.75 0.98
N GLY A 65 -6.41 4.44 1.14
CA GLY A 65 -5.65 3.68 2.15
C GLY A 65 -6.40 3.49 3.47
N MET A 66 -5.64 3.28 4.54
CA MET A 66 -6.12 2.81 5.84
C MET A 66 -7.03 3.79 6.58
N ILE A 67 -7.15 5.04 6.11
CA ILE A 67 -8.16 6.00 6.60
C ILE A 67 -9.60 5.48 6.49
N GLY A 68 -9.86 4.56 5.55
CA GLY A 68 -11.15 3.90 5.40
C GLY A 68 -11.30 2.56 6.14
N SER A 69 -10.30 2.15 6.93
CA SER A 69 -10.38 0.91 7.74
C SER A 69 -11.21 1.11 9.01
N ASP A 70 -11.47 0.03 9.74
CA ASP A 70 -12.18 0.08 11.03
C ASP A 70 -11.48 0.93 12.09
N ALA A 71 -10.14 1.04 11.99
CA ALA A 71 -9.33 1.91 12.85
C ALA A 71 -9.14 3.34 12.27
N GLY A 72 -9.69 3.60 11.08
CA GLY A 72 -9.54 4.85 10.34
C GLY A 72 -10.48 5.95 10.82
N TRP A 73 -10.79 6.91 9.94
CA TRP A 73 -11.77 7.96 10.23
C TRP A 73 -13.19 7.41 10.20
N GLN A 74 -13.50 6.65 9.16
CA GLN A 74 -14.79 6.00 8.98
C GLN A 74 -14.55 4.64 8.33
N ALA A 75 -15.18 3.60 8.86
CA ALA A 75 -15.16 2.29 8.22
C ALA A 75 -15.86 2.40 6.85
N VAL A 76 -15.12 2.14 5.78
CA VAL A 76 -15.59 2.16 4.40
C VAL A 76 -15.69 0.72 3.90
N PRO A 77 -16.87 0.29 3.41
CA PRO A 77 -17.04 -1.09 2.93
C PRO A 77 -16.10 -1.39 1.76
N TYR A 78 -15.69 -2.66 1.66
CA TYR A 78 -14.97 -3.16 0.50
C TYR A 78 -15.95 -3.42 -0.65
N LEU A 79 -15.48 -3.28 -1.88
CA LEU A 79 -16.21 -3.73 -3.07
C LEU A 79 -15.85 -5.17 -3.40
N ASP A 80 -16.87 -5.99 -3.68
CA ASP A 80 -16.70 -7.37 -4.13
C ASP A 80 -16.03 -7.43 -5.50
N CYS A 81 -15.02 -8.28 -5.64
CA CYS A 81 -14.50 -8.70 -6.93
C CYS A 81 -15.25 -9.95 -7.42
N PRO A 82 -15.49 -10.09 -8.74
CA PRO A 82 -14.99 -9.24 -9.81
C PRO A 82 -15.72 -7.89 -9.92
N THR A 83 -14.98 -6.82 -10.20
CA THR A 83 -15.54 -5.47 -10.37
C THR A 83 -14.77 -4.67 -11.43
N ALA A 84 -15.38 -3.61 -11.95
CA ALA A 84 -14.69 -2.69 -12.87
C ALA A 84 -13.52 -2.02 -12.13
N ILE A 85 -12.38 -1.84 -12.81
CA ILE A 85 -11.17 -1.29 -12.19
C ILE A 85 -11.34 0.12 -11.62
N ASP A 86 -12.26 0.90 -12.19
CA ASP A 86 -12.61 2.26 -11.76
C ASP A 86 -13.85 2.30 -10.85
N ALA A 87 -14.43 1.15 -10.49
CA ALA A 87 -15.58 1.08 -9.58
C ALA A 87 -15.33 1.77 -8.23
N PRO A 88 -14.15 1.69 -7.60
CA PRO A 88 -13.86 2.44 -6.37
C PRO A 88 -14.05 3.95 -6.53
N GLY A 89 -13.66 4.52 -7.68
CA GLY A 89 -13.81 5.94 -7.97
C GLY A 89 -15.27 6.40 -8.15
N ARG A 90 -16.21 5.46 -8.35
CA ARG A 90 -17.65 5.73 -8.50
C ARG A 90 -18.42 5.53 -7.20
N GLN A 91 -17.83 4.87 -6.21
CA GLN A 91 -18.48 4.47 -4.94
C GLN A 91 -17.79 5.11 -3.73
N LEU A 92 -17.45 6.40 -3.88
CA LEU A 92 -16.79 7.18 -2.85
C LEU A 92 -17.65 7.34 -1.60
N CYS A 93 -17.05 7.21 -0.42
CA CYS A 93 -17.73 7.45 0.86
C CYS A 93 -17.39 8.84 1.40
N ALA A 94 -18.39 9.71 1.53
CA ALA A 94 -18.21 11.02 2.15
C ALA A 94 -18.01 10.90 3.67
N VAL A 95 -17.03 11.63 4.20
CA VAL A 95 -16.81 11.81 5.65
C VAL A 95 -17.03 13.25 6.10
N ALA A 96 -17.01 14.18 5.16
CA ALA A 96 -17.41 15.58 5.32
C ALA A 96 -17.80 16.14 3.94
N GLU A 97 -18.33 17.37 3.90
CA GLU A 97 -18.64 18.03 2.63
C GLU A 97 -17.39 18.12 1.75
N GLY A 98 -17.45 17.54 0.55
CA GLY A 98 -16.33 17.55 -0.39
C GLY A 98 -15.09 16.75 0.06
N VAL A 99 -15.21 15.87 1.07
CA VAL A 99 -14.13 14.98 1.53
C VAL A 99 -14.59 13.54 1.42
N TRP A 100 -13.90 12.75 0.61
CA TRP A 100 -14.27 11.36 0.36
C TRP A 100 -13.12 10.39 0.58
N ILE A 101 -13.50 9.17 0.95
CA ILE A 101 -12.62 8.02 1.06
C ILE A 101 -12.95 7.04 -0.07
N ILE A 102 -11.91 6.53 -0.73
CA ILE A 102 -12.00 5.50 -1.77
C ILE A 102 -12.13 4.12 -1.09
N PRO A 103 -13.13 3.30 -1.45
CA PRO A 103 -13.28 1.95 -0.91
C PRO A 103 -12.19 1.01 -1.42
N GLY A 104 -11.81 0.04 -0.58
CA GLY A 104 -10.92 -1.05 -0.98
C GLY A 104 -11.66 -2.13 -1.77
N LEU A 105 -10.93 -3.18 -2.17
CA LEU A 105 -11.49 -4.36 -2.84
C LEU A 105 -11.38 -5.60 -1.96
N LYS A 106 -12.32 -6.54 -2.12
CA LYS A 106 -12.27 -7.86 -1.48
C LYS A 106 -12.58 -9.02 -2.45
N ILE A 107 -12.05 -10.19 -2.12
CA ILE A 107 -12.43 -11.50 -2.65
C ILE A 107 -13.08 -12.27 -1.51
N GLU A 108 -14.22 -12.88 -1.79
CA GLU A 108 -14.96 -13.74 -0.87
C GLU A 108 -15.74 -14.76 -1.71
N GLN A 109 -15.04 -15.75 -2.27
CA GLN A 109 -15.62 -16.75 -3.18
C GLN A 109 -14.94 -18.10 -2.97
N ASP A 110 -15.72 -19.19 -2.91
CA ASP A 110 -15.24 -20.57 -2.82
C ASP A 110 -14.18 -20.85 -1.73
N GLY A 111 -14.25 -20.13 -0.61
CA GLY A 111 -13.31 -20.25 0.51
C GLY A 111 -12.01 -19.45 0.35
N ASP A 112 -11.86 -18.69 -0.74
CA ASP A 112 -10.79 -17.71 -0.91
C ASP A 112 -11.22 -16.34 -0.34
N PHE A 113 -10.33 -15.75 0.45
CA PHE A 113 -10.54 -14.48 1.13
C PHE A 113 -9.30 -13.61 0.96
N ASN A 114 -9.49 -12.47 0.33
CA ASN A 114 -8.42 -11.51 0.11
C ASN A 114 -8.97 -10.08 0.21
N VAL A 115 -8.17 -9.15 0.73
CA VAL A 115 -8.52 -7.73 0.81
C VAL A 115 -7.35 -6.84 0.41
N MET A 116 -7.66 -5.69 -0.17
CA MET A 116 -6.69 -4.61 -0.39
C MET A 116 -7.36 -3.25 -0.12
N ARG A 117 -6.58 -2.27 0.34
CA ARG A 117 -7.08 -0.94 0.67
C ARG A 117 -5.97 0.09 0.50
N GLY A 118 -6.08 0.87 -0.57
CA GLY A 118 -5.09 1.80 -1.08
C GLY A 118 -4.50 1.32 -2.41
N GLU A 119 -4.23 0.01 -2.54
CA GLU A 119 -3.66 -0.57 -3.76
C GLU A 119 -4.61 -0.45 -4.95
N GLU A 120 -5.93 -0.47 -4.76
CA GLU A 120 -6.89 -0.28 -5.86
C GLU A 120 -6.74 1.07 -6.57
N THR A 121 -6.34 2.10 -5.82
CA THR A 121 -6.09 3.44 -6.36
C THR A 121 -4.82 3.47 -7.21
N GLN A 122 -3.76 2.79 -6.76
CA GLN A 122 -2.52 2.62 -7.53
C GLN A 122 -2.74 1.77 -8.79
N LEU A 123 -3.54 0.71 -8.67
CA LEU A 123 -3.89 -0.20 -9.76
C LEU A 123 -4.60 0.53 -10.90
N LEU A 124 -5.56 1.40 -10.59
CA LEU A 124 -6.24 2.22 -11.59
C LEU A 124 -5.25 3.09 -12.39
N GLY A 125 -4.33 3.76 -11.69
CA GLY A 125 -3.29 4.56 -12.34
C GLY A 125 -2.35 3.72 -13.19
N ALA A 126 -1.88 2.59 -12.66
CA ALA A 126 -1.00 1.67 -13.37
C ALA A 126 -1.65 1.13 -14.64
N TRP A 127 -2.93 0.74 -14.58
CA TRP A 127 -3.68 0.26 -15.74
C TRP A 127 -3.89 1.33 -16.80
N GLN A 128 -4.13 2.58 -16.42
CA GLN A 128 -4.24 3.69 -17.37
C GLN A 128 -2.92 4.00 -18.07
N LEU A 129 -1.80 3.90 -17.36
CA LEU A 129 -0.47 4.17 -17.89
C LEU A 129 0.08 3.00 -18.74
N MET A 130 -0.14 1.78 -18.29
CA MET A 130 0.40 0.56 -18.91
C MET A 130 -0.55 -0.61 -18.70
N PRO A 131 -1.55 -0.79 -19.58
CA PRO A 131 -2.49 -1.91 -19.49
C PRO A 131 -1.78 -3.26 -19.59
N ALA A 132 -2.00 -4.09 -18.58
CA ALA A 132 -1.60 -5.49 -18.48
C ALA A 132 -2.72 -6.34 -17.87
N GLU A 133 -2.61 -7.67 -18.01
CA GLU A 133 -3.55 -8.62 -17.39
C GLU A 133 -3.14 -9.03 -15.96
N CYS A 134 -1.88 -8.78 -15.59
CA CYS A 134 -1.33 -9.12 -14.28
C CYS A 134 -0.50 -7.95 -13.75
N TYR A 135 -0.80 -7.51 -12.53
CA TYR A 135 -0.05 -6.49 -11.82
C TYR A 135 0.55 -7.08 -10.56
N VAL A 136 1.84 -6.84 -10.36
CA VAL A 136 2.53 -7.15 -9.11
C VAL A 136 2.82 -5.83 -8.40
N MET A 137 2.27 -5.69 -7.21
CA MET A 137 2.34 -4.47 -6.41
C MET A 137 3.11 -4.82 -5.12
N PRO A 138 4.46 -4.78 -5.14
CA PRO A 138 5.27 -5.15 -3.99
C PRO A 138 5.11 -4.15 -2.85
N GLY A 139 5.28 -4.61 -1.62
CA GLY A 139 5.20 -3.78 -0.41
C GLY A 139 5.25 -4.64 0.85
N THR A 140 4.80 -4.10 1.99
CA THR A 140 4.60 -4.87 3.23
C THR A 140 3.74 -6.10 2.96
N HIS A 141 2.67 -5.90 2.18
CA HIS A 141 1.82 -6.93 1.62
C HIS A 141 1.84 -6.77 0.10
N CYS A 142 2.47 -7.71 -0.59
CA CYS A 142 2.52 -7.73 -2.04
C CYS A 142 1.18 -8.20 -2.61
N LYS A 143 0.60 -7.43 -3.53
CA LYS A 143 -0.62 -7.82 -4.25
C LYS A 143 -0.28 -8.32 -5.64
N TRP A 144 -0.82 -9.47 -6.00
CA TRP A 144 -0.81 -10.01 -7.36
C TRP A 144 -2.24 -9.91 -7.89
N VAL A 145 -2.47 -9.03 -8.85
CA VAL A 145 -3.83 -8.67 -9.29
C VAL A 145 -4.05 -9.08 -10.73
N GLN A 146 -5.09 -9.86 -10.97
CA GLN A 146 -5.53 -10.24 -12.30
C GLN A 146 -6.60 -9.25 -12.79
N VAL A 147 -6.35 -8.66 -13.96
CA VAL A 147 -7.26 -7.73 -14.64
C VAL A 147 -7.63 -8.30 -16.00
N VAL A 148 -8.93 -8.44 -16.29
CA VAL A 148 -9.42 -8.95 -17.59
C VAL A 148 -10.53 -8.05 -18.09
N GLY A 149 -10.34 -7.45 -19.27
CA GLY A 149 -11.32 -6.58 -19.90
C GLY A 149 -11.64 -5.32 -19.08
N GLY A 150 -10.65 -4.75 -18.39
CA GLY A 150 -10.82 -3.58 -17.52
C GLY A 150 -11.52 -3.87 -16.19
N GLY A 151 -11.71 -5.14 -15.83
CA GLY A 151 -12.22 -5.56 -14.53
C GLY A 151 -11.17 -6.28 -13.70
N VAL A 152 -11.09 -5.97 -12.41
CA VAL A 152 -10.34 -6.75 -11.43
C VAL A 152 -11.09 -8.06 -11.22
N ARG A 153 -10.44 -9.18 -11.54
CA ARG A 153 -11.04 -10.52 -11.45
C ARG A 153 -10.72 -11.20 -10.15
N HIS A 154 -9.45 -11.18 -9.80
CA HIS A 154 -8.93 -11.88 -8.65
C HIS A 154 -7.66 -11.19 -8.17
N PHE A 155 -7.31 -11.39 -6.91
CA PHE A 155 -5.99 -11.03 -6.41
C PHE A 155 -5.57 -11.89 -5.23
N ALA A 156 -4.27 -12.11 -5.13
CA ALA A 156 -3.64 -12.80 -4.01
C ALA A 156 -2.70 -11.85 -3.27
N THR A 157 -2.58 -12.07 -1.97
CA THR A 157 -1.67 -11.32 -1.10
C THR A 157 -0.52 -12.19 -0.62
N ALA A 158 0.71 -11.73 -0.81
CA ALA A 158 1.90 -12.31 -0.18
C ALA A 158 2.47 -11.33 0.85
N MET A 159 2.55 -11.72 2.11
CA MET A 159 3.07 -10.89 3.21
C MET A 159 4.60 -10.79 3.25
N THR A 160 5.25 -10.69 2.09
CA THR A 160 6.71 -10.80 1.92
C THR A 160 7.47 -9.76 2.75
N GLY A 161 7.06 -8.49 2.71
CA GLY A 161 7.70 -7.41 3.45
C GLY A 161 7.49 -7.51 4.96
N GLU A 162 6.27 -7.84 5.41
CA GLU A 162 5.98 -8.06 6.83
C GLU A 162 6.75 -9.25 7.40
N LEU A 163 6.72 -10.39 6.70
CA LEU A 163 7.45 -11.59 7.10
C LEU A 163 8.94 -11.30 7.21
N HIS A 164 9.53 -10.63 6.21
CA HIS A 164 10.93 -10.22 6.28
C HIS A 164 11.23 -9.37 7.52
N HIS A 165 10.40 -8.36 7.82
CA HIS A 165 10.57 -7.54 9.02
C HIS A 165 10.51 -8.35 10.32
N LEU A 166 9.53 -9.25 10.45
CA LEU A 166 9.37 -10.11 11.62
C LEU A 166 10.57 -11.05 11.78
N LEU A 167 11.03 -11.68 10.71
CA LEU A 167 12.18 -12.59 10.76
C LEU A 167 13.45 -11.85 11.18
N MET A 168 13.68 -10.65 10.65
CA MET A 168 14.90 -9.89 10.90
C MET A 168 14.91 -9.16 12.24
N THR A 169 13.75 -8.81 12.81
CA THR A 169 13.70 -7.93 14.01
C THR A 169 13.02 -8.57 15.22
N GLN A 170 12.13 -9.53 15.02
CA GLN A 170 11.28 -10.12 16.07
C GLN A 170 11.50 -11.64 16.24
N SER A 171 12.44 -12.25 15.51
CA SER A 171 12.69 -13.69 15.57
C SER A 171 14.15 -14.03 15.91
N LEU A 172 14.41 -15.31 16.24
CA LEU A 172 15.77 -15.81 16.45
C LEU A 172 16.65 -15.72 15.20
N ILE A 173 16.07 -15.67 13.99
CA ILE A 173 16.81 -15.60 12.73
C ILE A 173 17.66 -14.31 12.71
N GLY A 174 17.03 -13.17 12.97
CA GLY A 174 17.70 -11.86 12.99
C GLY A 174 18.46 -11.51 14.29
N LYS A 175 18.32 -12.31 15.35
CA LYS A 175 18.86 -11.96 16.68
C LYS A 175 20.39 -11.92 16.67
N GLY A 176 20.94 -10.80 17.17
CA GLY A 176 22.38 -10.59 17.32
C GLY A 176 23.12 -10.27 16.02
N LEU A 177 22.40 -10.03 14.91
CA LEU A 177 23.01 -9.58 13.67
C LEU A 177 23.52 -8.12 13.81
N PRO A 178 24.63 -7.77 13.15
CA PRO A 178 25.07 -6.38 13.04
C PRO A 178 24.13 -5.58 12.12
N ALA A 179 24.40 -4.27 12.01
CA ALA A 179 23.71 -3.44 11.01
C ALA A 179 23.91 -4.03 9.60
N GLN A 180 22.80 -4.30 8.91
CA GLN A 180 22.79 -4.94 7.60
C GLN A 180 23.19 -3.94 6.51
N GLN A 181 23.97 -4.39 5.52
CA GLN A 181 24.37 -3.63 4.34
C GLN A 181 23.77 -4.25 3.07
N PRO A 182 23.55 -3.47 2.00
CA PRO A 182 23.16 -4.02 0.70
C PRO A 182 24.23 -4.96 0.15
N ASP A 183 23.80 -6.13 -0.36
CA ASP A 183 24.64 -7.07 -1.10
C ASP A 183 23.83 -7.71 -2.22
N ASP A 184 24.19 -7.40 -3.46
CA ASP A 184 23.45 -7.84 -4.65
C ASP A 184 23.67 -9.33 -4.93
N ALA A 185 24.91 -9.83 -4.80
CA ALA A 185 25.24 -11.23 -5.06
C ALA A 185 24.50 -12.17 -4.11
N ALA A 186 24.33 -11.71 -2.88
CA ALA A 186 23.62 -12.47 -1.89
C ALA A 186 22.10 -12.35 -1.97
N PHE A 187 21.57 -11.21 -2.41
CA PHE A 187 20.18 -11.12 -2.84
C PHE A 187 19.88 -12.12 -3.98
N GLU A 188 20.74 -12.18 -5.00
CA GLU A 188 20.61 -13.10 -6.14
C GLU A 188 20.62 -14.57 -5.69
N ARG A 189 21.58 -14.96 -4.84
CA ARG A 189 21.60 -16.31 -4.25
C ARG A 189 20.34 -16.64 -3.45
N GLY A 190 19.79 -15.65 -2.75
CA GLY A 190 18.51 -15.78 -2.08
C GLY A 190 17.41 -16.09 -3.07
N LEU A 191 17.27 -15.24 -4.09
CA LEU A 191 16.26 -15.36 -5.13
C LEU A 191 16.29 -16.74 -5.79
N GLU A 192 17.48 -17.20 -6.20
CA GLU A 192 17.67 -18.53 -6.80
C GLU A 192 17.21 -19.65 -5.87
N LYS A 193 17.58 -19.60 -4.58
CA LYS A 193 17.14 -20.58 -3.58
C LYS A 193 15.62 -20.54 -3.38
N GLY A 194 15.03 -19.35 -3.30
CA GLY A 194 13.59 -19.19 -3.12
C GLY A 194 12.80 -19.75 -4.30
N LEU A 195 13.27 -19.53 -5.54
CA LEU A 195 12.63 -20.05 -6.75
C LEU A 195 12.79 -21.57 -6.89
N ALA A 196 13.90 -22.14 -6.42
CA ALA A 196 14.16 -23.57 -6.50
C ALA A 196 13.40 -24.39 -5.45
N GLN A 197 12.75 -23.75 -4.47
CA GLN A 197 12.16 -24.44 -3.31
C GLN A 197 10.63 -24.33 -3.31
N PRO A 198 9.90 -25.47 -3.22
CA PRO A 198 8.44 -25.45 -3.18
C PRO A 198 7.88 -24.93 -1.84
N SER A 199 8.68 -24.94 -0.77
CA SER A 199 8.31 -24.39 0.54
C SER A 199 9.47 -23.65 1.17
N LEU A 200 9.21 -22.43 1.63
CA LEU A 200 10.23 -21.57 2.23
C LEU A 200 10.45 -21.86 3.72
N ILE A 201 9.54 -22.56 4.40
CA ILE A 201 9.55 -22.69 5.86
C ILE A 201 10.83 -23.36 6.37
N SER A 202 11.29 -24.44 5.72
CA SER A 202 12.53 -25.13 6.09
C SER A 202 13.78 -24.28 5.84
N GLU A 203 13.76 -23.46 4.78
CA GLU A 203 14.89 -22.61 4.39
C GLU A 203 15.10 -21.41 5.32
N LEU A 204 14.05 -20.95 6.01
CA LEU A 204 14.16 -19.83 6.94
C LEU A 204 15.21 -20.07 8.03
N PHE A 205 15.29 -21.30 8.57
CA PHE A 205 16.30 -21.62 9.58
C PHE A 205 17.66 -22.03 8.98
N VAL A 206 17.68 -22.51 7.73
CA VAL A 206 18.94 -22.72 6.99
C VAL A 206 19.70 -21.40 6.85
N ALA A 207 18.99 -20.30 6.57
CA ALA A 207 19.58 -18.95 6.58
C ALA A 207 20.28 -18.64 7.92
N ARG A 208 19.69 -19.10 9.04
CA ARG A 208 20.32 -19.02 10.37
C ARG A 208 21.55 -19.89 10.53
N ALA A 209 21.43 -21.16 10.21
CA ALA A 209 22.48 -22.14 10.43
C ALA A 209 23.71 -21.88 9.55
N ALA A 210 23.51 -21.40 8.32
CA ALA A 210 24.57 -21.26 7.33
C ALA A 210 25.58 -20.16 7.67
N GLY A 211 25.26 -19.21 8.57
CA GLY A 211 26.08 -18.01 8.75
C GLY A 211 26.18 -17.12 7.49
N CYS A 212 25.54 -17.52 6.39
CA CYS A 212 25.46 -16.82 5.12
C CYS A 212 24.42 -15.71 5.25
N TRP A 213 24.80 -14.62 5.91
CA TRP A 213 23.90 -13.52 6.29
C TRP A 213 23.86 -12.37 5.30
N GLU A 214 24.04 -12.71 4.06
CA GLU A 214 24.21 -11.73 3.00
C GLU A 214 22.85 -11.56 2.26
N VAL A 215 21.84 -12.34 2.63
CA VAL A 215 20.67 -12.59 1.80
C VAL A 215 19.51 -11.65 2.13
N TRP A 216 18.97 -11.01 1.08
CA TRP A 216 17.63 -10.43 0.93
C TRP A 216 17.45 -8.91 1.14
N ARG A 217 17.51 -8.13 0.05
CA ARG A 217 16.71 -6.89 -0.10
C ARG A 217 16.24 -6.64 -1.54
N ARG A 218 14.96 -6.93 -1.81
CA ARG A 218 14.07 -6.04 -2.58
C ARG A 218 12.59 -6.41 -2.43
N ALA A 219 11.90 -5.70 -1.55
CA ALA A 219 10.45 -5.48 -1.62
C ALA A 219 10.04 -4.04 -1.24
N GLN A 220 10.99 -3.09 -1.15
CA GLN A 220 10.68 -1.70 -0.72
C GLN A 220 11.23 -0.58 -1.61
N SER A 221 12.03 -0.88 -2.64
CA SER A 221 12.69 0.18 -3.45
C SER A 221 11.82 0.80 -4.56
N ALA A 222 10.58 0.36 -4.76
CA ALA A 222 9.67 0.95 -5.75
C ALA A 222 8.67 1.97 -5.14
N ILE A 223 8.69 2.18 -3.81
CA ILE A 223 7.64 2.97 -3.12
C ILE A 223 8.11 4.40 -2.73
N THR A 224 9.39 4.75 -2.90
CA THR A 224 9.90 6.06 -2.45
C THR A 224 10.76 6.81 -3.46
N SER A 225 10.53 6.66 -4.77
CA SER A 225 11.08 7.61 -5.74
C SER A 225 10.07 8.73 -6.00
N PRO A 226 10.28 9.96 -5.49
CA PRO A 226 9.60 11.14 -5.99
C PRO A 226 10.32 11.56 -7.28
N GLY A 227 9.87 11.06 -8.43
CA GLY A 227 10.45 11.49 -9.70
C GLY A 227 10.37 10.47 -10.82
N CYS A 228 9.16 10.20 -11.31
CA CYS A 228 8.76 10.24 -12.72
C CYS A 228 7.23 10.35 -12.75
#